data_AF-B4LW03-F1
#
_entry.id   AF-B4LW03-F1
#
_cell.length_a   1.000
_cell.length_b   1.000
_cell.length_c   1.000
_cell.angle_alpha   90.00
_cell.angle_beta   90.00
_cell.angle_gamma   90.00
#
_symmetry.space_group_name_H-M   'P 1'
#
loop_
_entity.id
_entity.type
_entity.pdbx_description
1 polymer ?
#
loop_
_entity_poly.entity_id
_entity_poly.type
_entity_poly.pdbx_seq_one_letter_code
_entity_poly.pdbx_strand_id
1 'polypeptide(L)'
;MPTKKVVSSKEYSKAGWAAVSAVSGPPWAVLLLGAILFCSISLGHVEGLKCHMCGQYNEGVGSITPCTNYSKEIAHLYLKECTKKSEKFCVKYVSELSTVRDCATECVEKEIWETQTYCCTEDGCNSSDHVKYTIVLLVIPIFIWLF
;
A
#
# COMPACT_ATOMS: atom_id res chain seq x y z
N MET A 1 55.07 33.57 -40.77
CA MET A 1 53.91 34.48 -40.52
C MET A 1 52.63 33.65 -40.59
N PRO A 2 51.48 34.10 -40.04
CA PRO A 2 51.03 34.03 -38.63
C PRO A 2 49.88 32.98 -38.46
N THR A 3 49.37 32.56 -37.28
CA THR A 3 49.68 32.75 -35.84
C THR A 3 49.07 31.58 -35.02
N LYS A 4 49.49 31.37 -33.76
CA LYS A 4 48.74 30.54 -32.78
C LYS A 4 47.52 31.30 -32.22
N LYS A 5 46.50 30.57 -31.73
CA LYS A 5 46.04 30.66 -30.32
C LYS A 5 45.14 29.49 -29.92
N VAL A 6 45.42 28.93 -28.75
CA VAL A 6 44.56 28.00 -28.00
C VAL A 6 43.98 28.77 -26.80
N VAL A 7 42.69 28.60 -26.52
CA VAL A 7 42.00 29.02 -25.29
C VAL A 7 40.96 27.91 -25.04
N SER A 8 41.19 26.95 -24.15
CA SER A 8 41.20 27.04 -22.68
C SER A 8 39.83 27.32 -22.09
N SER A 9 39.33 26.34 -21.33
CA SER A 9 38.11 26.38 -20.51
C SER A 9 38.07 27.57 -19.56
N LYS A 10 36.86 28.03 -19.21
CA LYS A 10 36.60 28.89 -18.05
C LYS A 10 35.53 28.31 -17.15
N GLU A 11 35.80 28.44 -15.85
CA GLU A 11 35.00 27.94 -14.73
C GLU A 11 33.52 28.37 -14.71
N TYR A 12 32.76 27.54 -13.98
CA TYR A 12 31.61 27.90 -13.17
C TYR A 12 31.76 29.28 -12.49
N SER A 13 30.78 30.17 -12.63
CA SER A 13 30.14 30.91 -11.53
C SER A 13 29.26 32.05 -12.06
N LYS A 14 27.95 31.91 -11.89
CA LYS A 14 27.10 32.83 -11.11
C LYS A 14 25.63 32.45 -11.24
N ALA A 15 24.90 32.57 -10.13
CA ALA A 15 23.45 32.59 -10.16
C ALA A 15 22.99 33.81 -10.97
N GLY A 16 22.56 33.59 -12.19
CA GLY A 16 21.70 34.50 -12.93
C GLY A 16 20.27 33.99 -12.78
N TRP A 17 19.35 34.84 -12.35
CA TRP A 17 17.93 34.57 -12.59
C TRP A 17 17.74 34.47 -14.10
N ALA A 18 17.59 33.25 -14.60
CA ALA A 18 17.11 33.03 -15.95
C ALA A 18 15.76 33.73 -16.04
N ALA A 19 15.68 34.77 -16.86
CA ALA A 19 14.42 35.46 -17.12
C ALA A 19 13.41 34.39 -17.53
N VAL A 20 12.32 34.26 -16.76
CA VAL A 20 11.19 33.43 -17.13
C VAL A 20 10.60 34.09 -18.37
N SER A 21 11.11 33.71 -19.54
CA SER A 21 10.54 34.09 -20.82
C SER A 21 9.06 33.75 -20.74
N ALA A 22 8.21 34.76 -20.87
CA ALA A 22 6.77 34.56 -20.84
C ALA A 22 6.41 33.61 -21.98
N VAL A 23 6.21 32.33 -21.65
CA VAL A 23 5.76 31.32 -22.59
C VAL A 23 4.35 31.73 -23.00
N SER A 24 4.24 32.40 -24.14
CA SER A 24 3.00 32.71 -24.83
C SER A 24 2.41 31.45 -25.47
N GLY A 25 2.40 30.36 -24.71
CA GLY A 25 1.61 29.20 -24.99
C GLY A 25 0.14 29.50 -24.72
N PRO A 26 -0.79 28.88 -25.44
CA PRO A 26 -2.21 28.96 -25.10
C PRO A 26 -2.43 28.45 -23.67
N PRO A 27 -3.43 28.96 -22.92
CA PRO A 27 -3.54 28.74 -21.47
C PRO A 27 -3.66 27.27 -21.07
N TRP A 28 -4.13 26.40 -21.97
CA TRP A 28 -4.13 24.95 -21.76
C TRP A 28 -2.73 24.35 -21.60
N ALA A 29 -1.69 24.91 -22.22
CA ALA A 29 -0.32 24.41 -22.09
C ALA A 29 0.24 24.61 -20.67
N VAL A 30 -0.08 25.74 -20.02
CA VAL A 30 0.30 26.00 -18.63
C VAL A 30 -0.45 25.08 -17.67
N LEU A 31 -1.74 24.83 -17.93
CA LEU A 31 -2.55 23.88 -17.15
C LEU A 31 -2.04 22.43 -17.29
N LEU A 32 -1.67 21.99 -18.51
CA LEU A 32 -1.08 20.67 -18.73
C LEU A 32 0.28 20.52 -18.02
N LEU A 33 1.16 21.53 -18.11
CA LEU A 33 2.44 21.51 -17.40
C LEU A 33 2.26 21.47 -15.88
N GLY A 34 1.30 22.21 -15.35
CA GLY A 34 0.93 22.17 -13.92
C GLY A 34 0.39 20.80 -13.49
N ALA A 35 -0.49 20.19 -14.30
CA ALA A 35 -1.04 18.85 -14.02
C ALA A 35 0.04 17.77 -14.06
N ILE A 36 0.95 17.80 -15.04
CA ILE A 36 2.08 16.87 -15.14
C ILE A 36 3.00 17.00 -13.93
N LEU A 37 3.36 18.22 -13.54
CA LEU A 37 4.19 18.48 -12.36
C LEU A 37 3.51 17.98 -11.07
N PHE A 38 2.20 18.21 -10.91
CA PHE A 38 1.43 17.75 -9.75
C PHE A 38 1.37 16.22 -9.67
N CYS A 39 1.07 15.53 -10.77
CA CYS A 39 1.09 14.06 -10.84
C CYS A 39 2.49 13.47 -10.60
N SER A 40 3.56 14.19 -10.96
CA SER A 40 4.94 13.75 -10.75
C SER A 40 5.35 13.75 -9.28
N ILE A 41 4.78 14.67 -8.48
CA ILE A 41 5.06 14.81 -7.04
C ILE A 41 4.35 13.70 -6.22
N SER A 42 3.30 13.08 -6.77
CA SER A 42 2.51 12.04 -6.08
C SER A 42 3.19 10.66 -5.97
N LEU A 43 4.30 10.42 -6.68
CA LEU A 43 4.93 9.09 -6.81
C LEU A 43 5.81 8.67 -5.60
N GLY A 44 5.64 9.31 -4.44
CA GLY A 44 6.66 9.36 -3.38
C GLY A 44 6.28 8.82 -1.98
N HIS A 45 5.07 8.32 -1.74
CA HIS A 45 4.74 7.65 -0.48
C HIS A 45 4.87 6.13 -0.62
N VAL A 46 6.05 5.63 -0.27
CA VAL A 46 6.24 4.23 0.12
C VAL A 46 5.90 4.12 1.60
N GLU A 47 4.61 4.27 1.93
CA GLU A 47 4.12 3.84 3.24
C GLU A 47 4.27 2.33 3.33
N GLY A 48 4.83 1.81 4.43
CA GLY A 48 4.83 0.39 4.68
C GLY A 48 3.41 -0.09 4.92
N LEU A 49 3.06 -1.24 4.34
CA LEU A 49 1.77 -1.89 4.54
C LEU A 49 1.51 -2.06 6.04
N LYS A 50 0.32 -1.67 6.50
CA LYS A 50 -0.08 -1.79 7.91
C LYS A 50 -1.11 -2.90 8.04
N CYS A 51 -0.78 -3.96 8.78
CA CYS A 51 -1.66 -5.11 9.00
C CYS A 51 -2.04 -5.21 10.48
N HIS A 52 -3.18 -5.83 10.80
CA HIS A 52 -3.41 -6.26 12.17
C HIS A 52 -2.48 -7.44 12.45
N MET A 53 -1.62 -7.31 13.47
CA MET A 53 -0.65 -8.33 13.85
C MET A 53 -0.96 -8.83 15.26
N CYS A 54 -1.39 -10.08 15.37
CA CYS A 54 -1.71 -10.72 16.65
C CYS A 54 -1.50 -12.23 16.59
N GLY A 55 -1.18 -12.82 17.75
CA GLY A 55 -0.78 -14.22 17.85
C GLY A 55 0.62 -14.47 17.30
N GLN A 56 1.00 -15.74 17.21
CA GLN A 56 2.23 -16.17 16.57
C GLN A 56 2.04 -17.58 16.01
N TYR A 57 2.30 -17.76 14.72
CA TYR A 57 2.30 -19.05 14.05
C TYR A 57 3.75 -19.55 13.95
N ASN A 58 4.08 -20.63 14.67
CA ASN A 58 5.43 -21.20 14.65
C ASN A 58 5.44 -22.51 13.87
N GLU A 59 5.83 -22.45 12.59
CA GLU A 59 5.82 -23.58 11.67
C GLU A 59 6.63 -24.80 12.17
N GLY A 60 7.68 -24.56 12.97
CA GLY A 60 8.60 -25.61 13.44
C GLY A 60 8.25 -26.31 14.76
N VAL A 61 7.19 -25.90 15.48
CA VAL A 61 6.86 -26.48 16.81
C VAL A 61 5.38 -26.85 16.99
N GLY A 62 4.51 -26.52 16.04
CA GLY A 62 3.07 -26.81 16.12
C GLY A 62 2.32 -26.00 17.19
N SER A 63 2.99 -25.10 17.91
CA SER A 63 2.38 -24.20 18.90
C SER A 63 1.91 -22.90 18.23
N ILE A 64 0.59 -22.76 18.17
CA ILE A 64 -0.10 -21.54 17.74
C ILE A 64 -0.45 -20.75 18.99
N THR A 65 -0.02 -19.50 19.08
CA THR A 65 -0.53 -18.56 20.09
C THR A 65 -1.72 -17.82 19.49
N PRO A 66 -2.98 -18.08 19.91
CA PRO A 66 -4.16 -17.45 19.31
C PRO A 66 -4.33 -15.97 19.69
N CYS A 67 -4.96 -15.19 18.81
CA CYS A 67 -5.47 -13.86 19.11
C CYS A 67 -6.69 -13.93 20.05
N THR A 68 -6.50 -14.16 21.35
CA THR A 68 -7.61 -14.22 22.33
C THR A 68 -8.22 -12.87 22.66
N ASN A 69 -7.46 -11.78 22.52
CA ASN A 69 -7.87 -10.42 22.86
C ASN A 69 -7.91 -9.51 21.63
N TYR A 70 -8.55 -9.98 20.55
CA TYR A 70 -8.81 -9.16 19.37
C TYR A 70 -10.32 -8.88 19.26
N SER A 71 -10.69 -7.60 19.31
CA SER A 71 -12.04 -7.10 19.05
C SER A 71 -11.96 -5.88 18.15
N LYS A 72 -13.04 -5.58 17.41
CA LYS A 72 -13.12 -4.44 16.48
C LYS A 72 -12.87 -3.10 17.17
N GLU A 73 -13.24 -2.96 18.43
CA GLU A 73 -13.02 -1.77 19.26
C GLU A 73 -11.53 -1.48 19.50
N ILE A 74 -10.74 -2.53 19.73
CA ILE A 74 -9.30 -2.46 20.03
C ILE A 74 -8.40 -2.80 18.83
N ALA A 75 -8.98 -3.04 17.65
CA ALA A 75 -8.26 -3.44 16.44
C ALA A 75 -7.13 -2.46 16.08
N HIS A 76 -7.34 -1.16 16.34
CA HIS A 76 -6.36 -0.10 16.14
C HIS A 76 -5.05 -0.30 16.94
N LEU A 77 -5.08 -0.97 18.10
CA LEU A 77 -3.87 -1.30 18.88
C LEU A 77 -3.05 -2.43 18.27
N TYR A 78 -3.69 -3.25 17.43
CA TYR A 78 -3.06 -4.36 16.71
C TYR A 78 -2.61 -3.99 15.30
N LEU A 79 -3.05 -2.85 14.76
CA LEU A 79 -2.62 -2.34 13.47
C LEU A 79 -1.17 -1.86 13.56
N LYS A 80 -0.25 -2.55 12.87
CA LYS A 80 1.19 -2.30 12.90
C LYS A 80 1.74 -2.30 11.48
N GLU A 81 2.76 -1.49 11.25
CA GLU A 81 3.50 -1.48 9.98
C GLU A 81 4.33 -2.77 9.86
N CYS A 82 4.27 -3.42 8.70
CA CYS A 82 4.99 -4.66 8.43
C CYS A 82 6.51 -4.46 8.52
N THR A 83 7.19 -5.37 9.22
CA THR A 83 8.59 -5.19 9.60
C THR A 83 9.56 -5.35 8.42
N LYS A 84 9.19 -6.11 7.38
CA LYS A 84 10.03 -6.33 6.20
C LYS A 84 9.45 -5.59 4.99
N LYS A 85 10.29 -4.84 4.27
CA LYS A 85 9.89 -4.17 3.00
C LYS A 85 9.50 -5.13 1.87
N SER A 86 9.74 -6.42 2.04
CA SER A 86 9.30 -7.48 1.13
C SER A 86 7.88 -7.98 1.44
N GLU A 87 7.33 -7.67 2.62
CA GLU A 87 5.96 -8.02 3.00
C GLU A 87 4.98 -7.12 2.24
N LYS A 88 4.07 -7.75 1.51
CA LYS A 88 3.09 -7.10 0.61
C LYS A 88 1.66 -7.56 0.84
N PHE A 89 1.47 -8.51 1.74
CA PHE A 89 0.19 -9.11 2.05
C PHE A 89 -0.05 -9.07 3.56
N CYS A 90 -1.21 -8.60 3.96
CA CYS A 90 -1.78 -8.92 5.26
C CYS A 90 -2.40 -10.31 5.18
N VAL A 91 -2.10 -11.14 6.17
CA VAL A 91 -2.62 -12.51 6.25
C VAL A 91 -3.51 -12.71 7.46
N LYS A 92 -4.54 -13.55 7.31
CA LYS A 92 -5.38 -14.04 8.40
C LYS A 92 -5.48 -15.55 8.29
N TYR A 93 -4.96 -16.23 9.30
CA TYR A 93 -5.16 -17.65 9.51
C TYR A 93 -6.35 -17.83 10.44
N VAL A 94 -7.33 -18.63 10.02
CA VAL A 94 -8.50 -19.02 10.80
C VAL A 94 -8.50 -20.53 10.92
N SER A 95 -8.57 -21.04 12.14
CA SER A 95 -8.77 -22.45 12.49
C SER A 95 -9.92 -22.53 13.49
N GLU A 96 -10.51 -23.70 13.70
CA GLU A 96 -11.70 -23.88 14.56
C GLU A 96 -11.65 -23.15 15.92
N LEU A 97 -10.48 -23.14 16.55
CA LEU A 97 -10.25 -22.65 17.92
C LEU A 97 -9.33 -21.42 17.98
N SER A 98 -8.82 -20.93 16.85
CA SER A 98 -7.78 -19.89 16.85
C SER A 98 -7.83 -19.01 15.60
N THR A 99 -7.55 -17.72 15.79
CA THR A 99 -7.16 -16.84 14.68
C THR A 99 -5.77 -16.29 14.94
N VAL A 100 -4.99 -16.13 13.88
CA VAL A 100 -3.68 -15.48 13.88
C VAL A 100 -3.65 -14.51 12.70
N ARG A 101 -3.06 -13.33 12.90
CA ARG A 101 -2.98 -12.29 11.88
C ARG A 101 -1.55 -11.76 11.81
N ASP A 102 -0.99 -11.63 10.62
CA ASP A 102 0.42 -11.26 10.41
C ASP A 102 0.64 -10.57 9.05
N CYS A 103 1.89 -10.22 8.76
CA CYS A 103 2.39 -9.78 7.45
C CYS A 103 3.09 -10.93 6.71
N ALA A 104 2.98 -11.00 5.38
CA ALA A 104 3.67 -11.98 4.56
C ALA A 104 4.24 -11.39 3.26
N THR A 105 5.33 -11.98 2.79
CA THR A 105 5.97 -11.66 1.49
C THR A 105 5.22 -12.28 0.31
N GLU A 106 4.67 -13.47 0.54
CA GLU A 106 3.85 -14.24 -0.40
C GLU A 106 2.70 -14.85 0.41
N CYS A 107 1.49 -14.84 -0.15
CA CYS A 107 0.33 -15.46 0.45
C CYS A 107 -0.48 -16.16 -0.64
N VAL A 108 -0.94 -17.37 -0.33
CA VAL A 108 -1.81 -18.16 -1.20
C VAL A 108 -3.00 -18.59 -0.36
N GLU A 109 -4.20 -18.20 -0.78
CA GLU A 109 -5.42 -18.62 -0.10
C GLU A 109 -5.59 -20.13 -0.24
N LYS A 110 -5.79 -20.79 0.91
CA LYS A 110 -5.88 -22.24 1.02
C LYS A 110 -6.90 -22.59 2.09
N GLU A 111 -7.69 -23.62 1.80
CA GLU A 111 -8.57 -24.29 2.75
C GLU A 111 -8.08 -25.73 2.88
N ILE A 112 -7.54 -26.06 4.06
CA ILE A 112 -6.88 -27.33 4.35
C ILE A 112 -7.31 -27.76 5.75
N TRP A 113 -8.06 -28.87 5.85
CA TRP A 113 -8.48 -29.49 7.12
C TRP A 113 -8.95 -28.46 8.17
N GLU A 114 -10.03 -27.73 7.88
CA GLU A 114 -10.65 -26.70 8.76
C GLU A 114 -9.78 -25.46 9.06
N THR A 115 -8.59 -25.37 8.46
CA THR A 115 -7.78 -24.14 8.45
C THR A 115 -7.97 -23.38 7.14
N GLN A 116 -8.27 -22.08 7.24
CA GLN A 116 -8.49 -21.16 6.14
C GLN A 116 -7.47 -20.02 6.21
N THR A 117 -6.73 -19.83 5.13
CA THR A 117 -5.77 -18.72 4.97
C THR A 117 -6.36 -17.67 4.02
N TYR A 118 -6.42 -16.43 4.47
CA TYR A 118 -6.91 -15.29 3.69
C TYR A 118 -5.80 -14.27 3.44
N CYS A 119 -5.77 -13.72 2.23
CA CYS A 119 -4.71 -12.84 1.74
C CYS A 119 -5.29 -11.52 1.23
N CYS A 120 -4.75 -10.38 1.66
CA CYS A 120 -5.16 -9.07 1.12
C CYS A 120 -4.00 -8.07 1.17
N THR A 121 -4.05 -7.00 0.37
CA THR A 121 -2.92 -6.08 0.11
C THR A 121 -3.17 -4.64 0.55
N GLU A 122 -4.22 -4.41 1.34
CA GLU A 122 -4.69 -3.08 1.76
C GLU A 122 -4.46 -2.89 3.27
N ASP A 123 -4.23 -1.65 3.71
CA ASP A 123 -4.02 -1.37 5.13
C ASP A 123 -5.21 -1.83 6.00
N GLY A 124 -4.94 -2.68 7.00
CA GLY A 124 -5.92 -3.18 7.96
C GLY A 124 -6.94 -4.19 7.40
N CYS A 125 -6.82 -4.64 6.15
CA CYS A 125 -7.82 -5.50 5.50
C CYS A 125 -8.06 -6.84 6.21
N ASN A 126 -7.03 -7.40 6.87
CA ASN A 126 -7.12 -8.63 7.65
C ASN A 126 -7.88 -8.49 8.98
N SER A 127 -8.45 -7.32 9.28
CA SER A 127 -9.37 -7.12 10.40
C SER A 127 -10.66 -7.92 10.27
N SER A 128 -11.21 -7.99 9.06
CA SER A 128 -12.57 -8.47 8.79
C SER A 128 -12.78 -9.93 9.20
N ASP A 129 -13.94 -10.21 9.78
CA ASP A 129 -14.46 -11.56 10.01
C ASP A 129 -15.51 -11.86 8.93
N HIS A 130 -15.65 -13.12 8.51
CA HIS A 130 -16.28 -13.51 7.23
C HIS A 130 -17.81 -13.33 7.17
N VAL A 131 -18.29 -12.09 7.31
CA VAL A 131 -19.60 -11.67 6.82
C VAL A 131 -19.50 -11.50 5.31
N LYS A 132 -20.06 -12.49 4.60
CA LYS A 132 -20.09 -12.59 3.15
C LYS A 132 -20.73 -11.33 2.53
N TYR A 133 -19.92 -10.41 2.03
CA TYR A 133 -20.36 -9.23 1.25
C TYR A 133 -21.28 -9.63 0.07
N THR A 134 -21.11 -10.85 -0.44
CA THR A 134 -22.00 -11.52 -1.40
C THR A 134 -23.48 -11.50 -1.01
N ILE A 135 -23.82 -11.63 0.28
CA ILE A 135 -25.23 -11.63 0.73
C ILE A 135 -25.82 -10.23 0.58
N VAL A 136 -25.09 -9.19 0.98
CA VAL A 136 -25.56 -7.79 0.87
C VAL A 136 -25.77 -7.39 -0.59
N LEU A 137 -24.82 -7.74 -1.47
CA LEU A 137 -24.91 -7.44 -2.91
C LEU A 137 -26.03 -8.21 -3.63
N LEU A 138 -26.44 -9.38 -3.13
CA LEU A 138 -27.56 -10.14 -3.70
C LEU A 138 -28.92 -9.69 -3.14
N VAL A 139 -29.00 -9.33 -1.86
CA VAL A 139 -30.28 -8.98 -1.21
C VAL A 139 -30.77 -7.59 -1.62
N ILE A 140 -29.88 -6.59 -1.75
CA ILE A 140 -30.24 -5.21 -2.13
C ILE A 140 -31.05 -5.14 -3.45
N PRO A 141 -30.60 -5.70 -4.60
CA PRO A 141 -31.35 -5.60 -5.84
C PRO A 141 -32.67 -6.38 -5.80
N ILE A 142 -32.77 -7.48 -5.03
CA ILE A 142 -34.01 -8.23 -4.84
C ILE A 142 -35.02 -7.41 -4.01
N PHE A 143 -34.55 -6.72 -2.97
CA PHE A 143 -35.40 -5.88 -2.12
C PHE A 143 -35.96 -4.66 -2.87
N ILE A 144 -35.12 -4.02 -3.70
CA ILE A 144 -35.52 -2.90 -4.59
C ILE A 144 -36.51 -3.35 -5.68
N TRP A 145 -36.60 -4.65 -5.98
CA TRP A 145 -37.53 -5.19 -6.98
C TRP A 145 -38.87 -5.65 -6.37
N LEU A 146 -38.94 -5.79 -5.03
CA LEU A 146 -40.12 -6.25 -4.30
C LEU A 146 -40.93 -5.13 -3.63
N PHE A 147 -40.41 -3.90 -3.60
CA PHE A 147 -41.00 -2.71 -2.97
C PHE A 147 -40.96 -1.50 -3.91
#